data_AF-A0A1E7Z2S9-F1
#
_entry.id   AF-A0A1E7Z2S9-F1
#
_cell.length_a   1.000
_cell.length_b   1.000
_cell.length_c   1.000
_cell.angle_alpha   90.00
_cell.angle_beta   90.00
_cell.angle_gamma   90.00
#
_symmetry.space_group_name_H-M   'P 1'
#
loop_
_entity.id
_entity.type
_entity.pdbx_description
1 polymer ?
#
loop_
_entity_poly.entity_id
_entity_poly.type
_entity_poly.pdbx_seq_one_letter_code
_entity_poly.pdbx_strand_id
1 'polypeptide(L)'
;MSVKRYQPAPFNERVLHASDDGEYVKYDDYAALEAKCSALAAENAGLKVSRKNLAEFIHDELNADYPLNMDVETPATDAFFAEVRASAFNDLCAEFVKHKALASLDDRQKVTVFEATEALLHCAEQLDTQFRKGVQS
;
A
#
# COMPACT_ATOMS: atom_id res chain seq x y z
N MET A 1 6.20 11.69 -12.02
CA MET A 1 7.46 10.89 -11.96
C MET A 1 7.44 9.89 -13.09
N SER A 2 8.57 9.61 -13.73
CA SER A 2 8.70 8.57 -14.76
C SER A 2 9.24 7.30 -14.11
N VAL A 3 8.50 6.19 -14.25
CA VAL A 3 8.96 4.87 -13.86
C VAL A 3 9.86 4.35 -14.98
N LYS A 4 11.09 3.96 -14.65
CA LYS A 4 12.00 3.39 -15.64
C LYS A 4 11.43 2.07 -16.16
N ARG A 5 11.41 1.95 -17.48
CA ARG A 5 10.88 0.79 -18.18
C ARG A 5 12.02 -0.03 -18.76
N TYR A 6 11.80 -1.34 -18.87
CA TYR A 6 12.84 -2.29 -19.26
C TYR A 6 12.27 -3.35 -20.20
N GLN A 7 13.10 -3.84 -21.11
CA GLN A 7 12.75 -4.93 -22.03
C GLN A 7 13.82 -6.03 -21.98
N PRO A 8 13.45 -7.30 -22.22
CA PRO A 8 14.42 -8.38 -22.35
C PRO A 8 15.39 -8.08 -23.48
N ALA A 9 16.68 -8.30 -23.21
CA ALA A 9 17.68 -8.28 -24.26
C ALA A 9 17.37 -9.36 -25.32
N PRO A 10 17.86 -9.19 -26.56
CA PRO A 10 17.83 -10.25 -27.56
C PRO A 10 18.49 -11.53 -27.03
N PHE A 11 18.05 -12.69 -27.54
CA PHE A 11 18.27 -14.09 -27.10
C PHE A 11 19.62 -14.50 -26.46
N ASN A 12 20.67 -13.71 -26.59
CA ASN A 12 22.02 -14.00 -26.14
C ASN A 12 22.35 -13.43 -24.75
N GLU A 13 21.48 -12.58 -24.21
CA GLU A 13 21.70 -11.88 -22.94
C GLU A 13 20.52 -12.12 -21.98
N ARG A 14 20.80 -12.61 -20.77
CA ARG A 14 19.80 -12.75 -19.70
C ARG A 14 19.74 -11.50 -18.84
N VAL A 15 19.62 -10.32 -19.47
CA VAL A 15 19.52 -9.04 -18.77
C VAL A 15 18.36 -8.21 -19.31
N LEU A 16 17.83 -7.33 -18.45
CA LEU A 16 16.82 -6.34 -18.79
C LEU A 16 17.51 -5.00 -19.07
N HIS A 17 17.34 -4.47 -20.29
CA HIS A 17 17.87 -3.15 -20.68
C HIS A 17 16.79 -2.09 -20.52
N ALA A 18 17.20 -0.88 -20.13
CA ALA A 18 16.27 0.25 -20.05
C ALA A 18 15.76 0.61 -21.45
N SER A 19 14.47 0.86 -21.58
CA SER A 19 13.82 1.34 -22.80
C SER A 19 12.68 2.27 -22.41
N ASP A 20 12.31 3.19 -23.30
CA ASP A 20 11.25 4.17 -23.02
C ASP A 20 9.85 3.52 -23.00
N ASP A 21 9.69 2.38 -23.66
CA ASP A 21 8.45 1.64 -23.90
C ASP A 21 8.46 0.18 -23.38
N GLY A 22 9.53 -0.22 -22.68
CA GLY A 22 9.79 -1.61 -22.29
C GLY A 22 8.77 -2.20 -21.31
N GLU A 23 8.37 -3.45 -21.48
CA GLU A 23 7.23 -4.04 -20.78
C GLU A 23 7.42 -4.23 -19.25
N TYR A 24 8.66 -4.25 -18.78
CA TYR A 24 9.02 -4.59 -17.40
C TYR A 24 9.44 -3.36 -16.59
N VAL A 25 9.29 -3.46 -15.28
CA VAL A 25 9.78 -2.48 -14.30
C VAL A 25 10.62 -3.25 -13.29
N LYS A 26 11.78 -2.72 -12.90
CA LYS A 26 12.57 -3.31 -11.82
C LYS A 26 11.91 -3.03 -10.48
N TYR A 27 11.98 -4.00 -9.59
CA TYR A 27 11.38 -3.89 -8.28
C TYR A 27 11.91 -2.70 -7.48
N ASP A 28 13.22 -2.48 -7.48
CA ASP A 28 13.87 -1.36 -6.76
C ASP A 28 13.37 0.02 -7.23
N ASP A 29 13.07 0.15 -8.54
CA ASP A 29 12.51 1.38 -9.12
C ASP A 29 11.06 1.64 -8.64
N TYR A 30 10.32 0.59 -8.29
CA TYR A 30 8.95 0.67 -7.76
C TYR A 30 8.93 0.81 -6.23
N ALA A 31 9.79 0.09 -5.53
CA ALA A 31 10.02 0.17 -4.07
C ALA A 31 10.30 1.61 -3.62
N ALA A 32 11.20 2.30 -4.32
CA ALA A 32 11.51 3.71 -4.04
C ALA A 32 10.30 4.63 -4.27
N LEU A 33 9.40 4.29 -5.19
CA LEU A 33 8.18 5.04 -5.45
C LEU A 33 7.14 4.79 -4.35
N GLU A 34 6.96 3.54 -3.93
CA GLU A 34 6.08 3.13 -2.84
C GLU A 34 6.46 3.80 -1.50
N ALA A 35 7.76 3.83 -1.18
CA ALA A 35 8.27 4.51 0.00
C ALA A 35 7.97 6.02 -0.02
N LYS A 36 8.12 6.66 -1.18
CA LYS A 36 7.77 8.09 -1.36
C LYS A 36 6.27 8.33 -1.23
N CYS A 37 5.43 7.47 -1.80
CA CYS A 37 3.97 7.56 -1.65
C CYS A 37 3.56 7.42 -0.18
N SER A 38 4.21 6.54 0.58
CA SER A 38 3.97 6.36 2.02
C SER A 38 4.42 7.57 2.84
N ALA A 39 5.57 8.17 2.51
CA ALA A 39 6.03 9.40 3.16
C ALA A 39 5.06 10.58 2.88
N LEU A 40 4.62 10.74 1.63
CA LEU A 40 3.62 11.74 1.24
C LEU A 40 2.26 11.49 1.92
N ALA A 41 1.88 10.22 2.16
CA ALA A 41 0.71 9.86 2.93
C ALA A 41 0.75 10.42 4.36
N ALA A 42 1.87 10.18 5.03
CA ALA A 42 2.09 10.62 6.40
C ALA A 42 2.14 12.15 6.49
N GLU A 43 2.80 12.81 5.53
CA GLU A 43 2.82 14.28 5.44
C GLU A 43 1.42 14.85 5.23
N ASN A 44 0.64 14.31 4.28
CA ASN A 44 -0.74 14.74 4.04
C ASN A 44 -1.64 14.54 5.27
N ALA A 45 -1.52 13.41 5.98
CA ALA A 45 -2.24 13.18 7.22
C ALA A 45 -1.86 14.20 8.31
N GLY A 46 -0.56 14.48 8.47
CA GLY A 46 -0.06 15.50 9.38
C GLY A 46 -0.55 16.91 9.03
N LEU A 47 -0.59 17.25 7.74
CA LEU A 47 -1.11 18.52 7.26
C LEU A 47 -2.60 18.68 7.57
N LYS A 48 -3.42 17.65 7.32
CA LYS A 48 -4.85 17.63 7.66
C LYS A 48 -5.06 17.88 9.16
N VAL A 49 -4.29 17.23 10.03
CA VAL A 49 -4.36 17.41 11.49
C VAL A 49 -3.91 18.81 11.91
N SER A 50 -2.74 19.25 11.47
CA SER A 50 -2.20 20.58 11.79
C SER A 50 -3.19 21.69 11.43
N ARG A 51 -3.83 21.54 10.27
CA ARG A 51 -4.77 22.50 9.75
C ARG A 51 -6.11 22.49 10.50
N LYS A 52 -6.55 21.34 11.01
CA LYS A 52 -7.71 21.23 11.90
C LYS A 52 -7.42 21.94 13.23
N ASN A 53 -6.27 21.66 13.85
CA ASN A 53 -5.86 22.29 15.11
C ASN A 53 -5.75 23.83 14.98
N LEU A 54 -5.28 24.32 13.83
CA LEU A 54 -5.23 25.77 13.57
C LEU A 54 -6.64 26.38 13.51
N ALA A 55 -7.61 25.68 12.91
CA ALA A 55 -8.99 26.17 12.86
C ALA A 55 -9.63 26.24 14.25
N GLU A 56 -9.37 25.23 15.10
CA GLU A 56 -9.81 25.20 16.50
C GLU A 56 -9.18 26.36 17.30
N PHE A 57 -7.87 26.56 17.23
CA PHE A 57 -7.17 27.65 17.90
C PHE A 57 -7.68 29.05 17.49
N ILE A 58 -7.94 29.27 16.19
CA ILE A 58 -8.46 30.56 15.71
C ILE A 58 -9.86 30.83 16.27
N HIS A 59 -10.69 29.78 16.40
CA HIS A 59 -12.03 29.96 16.95
C HIS A 59 -12.02 30.23 18.45
N ASP A 60 -11.26 29.42 19.21
CA ASP A 60 -11.25 29.45 20.68
C ASP A 60 -10.46 30.64 21.24
N GLU A 61 -9.24 30.90 20.75
CA GLU A 61 -8.37 31.94 21.29
C GLU A 61 -8.58 33.32 20.65
N LEU A 62 -8.94 33.39 19.37
CA LEU A 62 -9.09 34.67 18.66
C LEU A 62 -10.55 35.14 18.59
N ASN A 63 -11.50 34.37 19.12
CA ASN A 63 -12.95 34.64 19.11
C ASN A 63 -13.45 35.10 17.72
N ALA A 64 -12.88 34.49 16.69
CA ALA A 64 -13.25 34.74 15.32
C ALA A 64 -14.44 33.84 14.98
N ASP A 65 -15.48 34.41 14.34
CA ASP A 65 -16.62 33.66 13.79
C ASP A 65 -16.21 32.92 12.50
N TYR A 66 -15.05 32.27 12.55
CA TYR A 66 -14.43 31.58 11.45
C TYR A 66 -15.07 30.19 11.32
N PRO A 67 -15.44 29.75 10.11
CA PRO A 67 -16.09 28.46 9.93
C PRO A 67 -15.16 27.32 10.39
N LEU A 68 -15.64 26.51 11.34
CA LEU A 68 -14.93 25.32 11.87
C LEU A 68 -14.77 24.21 10.84
N ASN A 69 -15.66 24.14 9.83
CA ASN A 69 -15.54 23.13 8.79
C ASN A 69 -14.56 23.60 7.73
N MET A 70 -13.39 23.03 7.87
CA MET A 70 -12.18 23.51 7.26
C MET A 70 -11.37 22.19 7.05
N ASP A 71 -12.02 21.14 6.56
CA ASP A 71 -11.32 19.90 6.23
C ASP A 71 -10.55 20.11 4.92
N VAL A 72 -9.29 19.63 4.87
CA VAL A 72 -8.53 19.58 3.61
C VAL A 72 -8.84 18.26 2.95
N GLU A 73 -9.63 18.30 1.88
CA GLU A 73 -9.87 17.14 1.05
C GLU A 73 -8.64 16.83 0.18
N THR A 74 -8.26 15.55 0.11
CA THR A 74 -7.17 15.09 -0.75
C THR A 74 -7.66 13.93 -1.61
N PRO A 75 -8.69 14.12 -2.46
CA PRO A 75 -9.43 13.02 -3.08
C PRO A 75 -8.54 12.09 -3.92
N ALA A 76 -7.52 12.62 -4.59
CA ALA A 76 -6.56 11.80 -5.35
C ALA A 76 -5.71 10.90 -4.44
N THR A 77 -5.28 11.43 -3.30
CA THR A 77 -4.50 10.68 -2.31
C THR A 77 -5.36 9.64 -1.59
N ASP A 78 -6.59 10.01 -1.24
CA ASP A 78 -7.54 9.13 -0.57
C ASP A 78 -7.96 7.96 -1.51
N ALA A 79 -8.17 8.24 -2.80
CA ALA A 79 -8.44 7.23 -3.82
C ALA A 79 -7.24 6.26 -4.03
N PHE A 80 -6.02 6.79 -4.09
CA PHE A 80 -4.81 5.97 -4.18
C PHE A 80 -4.68 5.01 -2.98
N PHE A 81 -4.95 5.47 -1.75
CA PHE A 81 -4.91 4.57 -0.58
C PHE A 81 -6.04 3.54 -0.58
N ALA A 82 -7.22 3.89 -1.08
CA ALA A 82 -8.29 2.92 -1.25
C ALA A 82 -7.87 1.78 -2.20
N GLU A 83 -7.19 2.13 -3.30
CA GLU A 83 -6.63 1.16 -4.26
C GLU A 83 -5.55 0.27 -3.63
N VAL A 84 -4.56 0.85 -2.95
CA VAL A 84 -3.50 0.10 -2.27
C VAL A 84 -4.08 -0.87 -1.22
N ARG A 85 -5.05 -0.42 -0.41
CA ARG A 85 -5.74 -1.29 0.56
C ARG A 85 -6.52 -2.41 -0.11
N ALA A 86 -7.22 -2.12 -1.21
CA ALA A 86 -7.94 -3.13 -1.97
C ALA A 86 -6.98 -4.18 -2.55
N SER A 87 -5.83 -3.74 -3.08
CA SER A 87 -4.79 -4.65 -3.58
C SER A 87 -4.25 -5.55 -2.47
N ALA A 88 -3.84 -4.98 -1.33
CA ALA A 88 -3.34 -5.75 -0.20
C ALA A 88 -4.37 -6.75 0.36
N PHE A 89 -5.66 -6.38 0.36
CA PHE A 89 -6.74 -7.27 0.73
C PHE A 89 -6.91 -8.42 -0.27
N ASN A 90 -6.83 -8.14 -1.57
CA ASN A 90 -6.90 -9.17 -2.60
C ASN A 90 -5.72 -10.16 -2.49
N ASP A 91 -4.51 -9.66 -2.21
CA ASP A 91 -3.32 -10.51 -2.00
C ASP A 91 -3.49 -11.40 -0.76
N LEU A 92 -4.03 -10.84 0.34
CA LEU A 92 -4.40 -11.60 1.53
C LEU A 92 -5.39 -12.73 1.21
N CYS A 93 -6.45 -12.42 0.45
CA CYS A 93 -7.43 -13.42 0.03
C CYS A 93 -6.80 -14.50 -0.83
N ALA A 94 -5.91 -14.14 -1.75
CA ALA A 94 -5.22 -15.08 -2.62
C ALA A 94 -4.33 -16.05 -1.82
N GLU A 95 -3.54 -15.55 -0.87
CA GLU A 95 -2.73 -16.40 0.01
C GLU A 95 -3.61 -17.32 0.88
N PHE A 96 -4.69 -16.79 1.45
CA PHE A 96 -5.63 -17.60 2.22
C PHE A 96 -6.21 -18.76 1.39
N VAL A 97 -6.61 -18.50 0.15
CA VAL A 97 -7.13 -19.53 -0.77
C VAL A 97 -6.06 -20.59 -1.09
N LYS A 98 -4.81 -20.18 -1.31
CA LYS A 98 -3.70 -21.13 -1.50
C LYS A 98 -3.52 -22.03 -0.28
N HIS A 99 -3.52 -21.47 0.92
CA HIS A 99 -3.40 -22.24 2.16
C HIS A 99 -4.56 -23.20 2.38
N LYS A 100 -5.80 -22.75 2.13
CA LYS A 100 -6.99 -23.60 2.16
C LYS A 100 -6.84 -24.80 1.21
N ALA A 101 -6.36 -24.56 -0.02
CA ALA A 101 -6.14 -25.61 -1.00
C ALA A 101 -5.04 -26.60 -0.56
N LEU A 102 -3.93 -26.11 0.00
CA LEU A 102 -2.85 -26.95 0.54
C LEU A 102 -3.32 -27.83 1.70
N ALA A 103 -4.19 -27.30 2.56
CA ALA A 103 -4.79 -28.03 3.66
C ALA A 103 -5.91 -29.00 3.21
N SER A 104 -6.21 -29.06 1.90
CA SER A 104 -7.30 -29.86 1.33
C SER A 104 -8.66 -29.55 1.98
N LEU A 105 -8.89 -28.28 2.33
CA LEU A 105 -10.10 -27.86 3.02
C LEU A 105 -11.22 -27.47 2.03
N ASP A 106 -12.43 -27.99 2.24
CA ASP A 106 -13.65 -27.59 1.53
C ASP A 106 -14.51 -26.60 2.34
N ASP A 107 -15.52 -26.01 1.70
CA ASP A 107 -16.39 -24.97 2.30
C ASP A 107 -17.31 -25.49 3.43
N ARG A 108 -17.38 -26.80 3.65
CA ARG A 108 -18.20 -27.43 4.69
C ARG A 108 -17.39 -27.73 5.94
N GLN A 109 -16.06 -27.67 5.85
CA GLN A 109 -15.17 -27.94 6.96
C GLN A 109 -15.05 -26.71 7.86
N LYS A 110 -15.04 -26.96 9.18
CA LYS A 110 -14.81 -25.94 10.20
C LYS A 110 -13.37 -26.08 10.68
N VAL A 111 -12.67 -24.96 10.75
CA VAL A 111 -11.34 -24.89 11.37
C VAL A 111 -11.49 -24.44 12.82
N THR A 112 -10.52 -24.82 13.65
CA THR A 112 -10.39 -24.29 15.00
C THR A 112 -9.97 -22.82 14.97
N VAL A 113 -10.23 -22.09 16.05
CA VAL A 113 -9.78 -20.69 16.21
C VAL A 113 -8.26 -20.60 16.10
N PHE A 114 -7.55 -21.61 16.59
CA PHE A 114 -6.08 -21.70 16.50
C PHE A 114 -5.61 -21.73 15.04
N GLU A 115 -6.14 -22.64 14.22
CA GLU A 115 -5.77 -22.78 12.81
C GLU A 115 -6.11 -21.53 11.98
N ALA A 116 -7.25 -20.90 12.26
CA ALA A 116 -7.64 -19.65 11.61
C ALA A 116 -6.67 -18.50 11.98
N THR A 117 -6.25 -18.44 13.24
CA THR A 117 -5.32 -17.41 13.73
C THR A 117 -3.94 -17.58 13.11
N GLU A 118 -3.42 -18.81 13.06
CA GLU A 118 -2.12 -19.11 12.42
C GLU A 118 -2.12 -18.77 10.93
N ALA A 119 -3.20 -19.10 10.20
CA ALA A 119 -3.32 -18.76 8.79
C ALA A 119 -3.32 -17.24 8.55
N LEU A 120 -4.04 -16.48 9.38
CA LEU A 120 -4.06 -15.01 9.32
C LEU A 120 -2.70 -14.41 9.65
N LEU A 121 -2.02 -14.92 10.69
CA LEU A 121 -0.70 -14.45 11.09
C LEU A 121 0.32 -14.69 9.98
N HIS A 122 0.32 -15.89 9.40
CA HIS A 122 1.22 -16.22 8.29
C HIS A 122 0.96 -15.34 7.06
N CYS A 123 -0.30 -15.05 6.72
CA CYS A 123 -0.60 -14.14 5.62
C CYS A 123 -0.13 -12.70 5.93
N ALA A 124 -0.32 -12.23 7.17
CA ALA A 124 0.17 -10.93 7.61
C ALA A 124 1.71 -10.85 7.54
N GLU A 125 2.41 -11.91 7.95
CA GLU A 125 3.87 -12.00 7.85
C GLU A 125 4.36 -12.02 6.40
N GLN A 126 3.66 -12.70 5.49
CA GLN A 126 4.00 -12.67 4.07
C GLN A 126 3.80 -11.28 3.47
N LEU A 127 2.70 -10.60 3.78
CA LEU A 127 2.47 -9.21 3.37
C LEU A 127 3.57 -8.30 3.92
N ASP A 128 3.86 -8.37 5.22
CA ASP A 128 4.92 -7.58 5.85
C ASP A 128 6.31 -7.90 5.29
N THR A 129 6.55 -9.16 4.89
CA THR A 129 7.79 -9.56 4.21
C THR A 129 7.84 -9.05 2.77
N GLN A 130 6.71 -8.98 2.06
CA GLN A 130 6.65 -8.35 0.74
C GLN A 130 6.92 -6.84 0.85
N PHE A 131 6.34 -6.17 1.85
CA PHE A 131 6.64 -4.77 2.16
C PHE A 131 8.10 -4.56 2.57
N ARG A 132 8.68 -5.44 3.41
CA ARG A 132 10.09 -5.34 3.87
C ARG A 132 11.11 -5.71 2.80
N LYS A 133 10.83 -6.67 1.92
CA LYS A 133 11.66 -6.95 0.74
C LYS A 133 11.71 -5.73 -0.18
N GLY A 134 10.61 -4.95 -0.20
CA GLY A 134 10.49 -3.65 -0.89
C GLY A 134 11.21 -2.50 -0.22
N VAL A 135 11.70 -2.70 1.00
CA VAL A 135 12.45 -1.69 1.76
C VAL A 135 13.94 -2.01 1.79
N GLN A 136 14.35 -3.26 1.52
CA GLN A 136 15.75 -3.70 1.57
C GLN A 136 16.39 -4.04 0.21
N SER A 137 15.65 -3.88 -0.89
CA SER A 137 16.19 -3.95 -2.27
C SER A 137 16.19 -2.55 -2.88
#